data_AF-A0ABD6WTI4-F1
#
_entry.id   AF-A0ABD6WTI4-F1
#
_cell.length_a   1.000
_cell.length_b   1.000
_cell.length_c   1.000
_cell.angle_alpha   90.00
_cell.angle_beta   90.00
_cell.angle_gamma   90.00
#
_symmetry.space_group_name_H-M   'P 1'
#
loop_
_entity.id
_entity.type
_entity.pdbx_description
1 polymer ?
#
loop_
_entity_poly.entity_id
_entity_poly.type
_entity_poly.pdbx_seq_one_letter_code
_entity_poly.pdbx_strand_id
1 'polypeptide(L)'
;MTDLRLSEQQDAVALASKAMTQDKAQAYELVGMLKAFDFTQKLVTVTTLKTINEIKQSKQYKGLELLNRDGELVTVTSFKDFCTALGFSVEKIDADLLNLNTLGEEFFETSQRLGLGYREMRKLRQLPEEARTEIVEADYSEATDKEDLIEKIEDLTAKHAKEKEALQAQLKRKSDDYEAQAKVLATKNERINHLDLELAKKTKAIETQTPEQRGGVLREEAAAISYKVEAVLRGQVFQAFEALTAHTEATGIDHKQFMSGVLAEYQLILSELKERFGLDDTPSGEALPEWAREDYQPDGKLDESVTSILDEIEHDAHIQDAEVVG
;
A
#
# COMPACT_ATOMS: atom_id res chain seq x y z
N MET A 1 72.39 39.19 58.17
CA MET A 1 71.16 38.50 58.64
C MET A 1 70.10 38.35 57.54
N THR A 2 70.09 39.21 56.53
CA THR A 2 69.15 39.17 55.39
C THR A 2 69.43 38.03 54.41
N ASP A 3 70.70 37.73 54.11
CA ASP A 3 71.04 36.68 53.12
C ASP A 3 70.76 35.26 53.60
N LEU A 4 70.95 34.99 54.89
CA LEU A 4 70.61 33.69 55.51
C LEU A 4 69.11 33.39 55.46
N ARG A 5 68.25 34.40 55.60
CA ARG A 5 66.79 34.22 55.48
C ARG A 5 66.33 34.02 54.04
N LEU A 6 67.05 34.59 53.08
CA LEU A 6 66.77 34.39 51.66
C LEU A 6 67.15 32.97 51.21
N SER A 7 68.29 32.43 51.67
CA SER A 7 68.66 31.04 51.36
C SER A 7 67.71 30.04 52.02
N GLU A 8 67.33 30.25 53.29
CA GLU A 8 66.34 29.40 53.97
C GLU A 8 64.98 29.41 53.26
N GLN A 9 64.54 30.56 52.72
CA GLN A 9 63.32 30.65 51.92
C GLN A 9 63.46 29.93 50.57
N GLN A 10 64.60 30.04 49.89
CA GLN A 10 64.85 29.34 48.63
C GLN A 10 64.91 27.82 48.82
N ASP A 11 65.54 27.34 49.89
CA ASP A 11 65.60 25.93 50.23
C ASP A 11 64.22 25.37 50.61
N ALA A 12 63.39 26.14 51.32
CA ALA A 12 62.01 25.77 51.63
C ALA A 12 61.13 25.66 50.38
N VAL A 13 61.28 26.58 49.42
CA VAL A 13 60.56 26.54 48.14
C VAL A 13 61.05 25.37 47.25
N ALA A 14 62.35 25.09 47.25
CA ALA A 14 62.92 23.92 46.56
C ALA A 14 62.43 22.59 47.16
N LEU A 15 62.35 22.49 48.49
CA LEU A 15 61.78 21.34 49.19
C LEU A 15 60.28 21.17 48.92
N ALA A 16 59.50 22.25 48.94
CA ALA A 16 58.06 22.23 48.66
C ALA A 16 57.77 21.83 47.20
N SER A 17 58.52 22.36 46.24
CA SER A 17 58.40 21.97 44.83
C SER A 17 58.77 20.50 44.61
N LYS A 18 59.82 19.99 45.27
CA LYS A 18 60.22 18.58 45.20
C LYS A 18 59.17 17.64 45.81
N ALA A 19 58.59 18.01 46.97
CA ALA A 19 57.49 17.27 47.58
C ALA A 19 56.24 17.26 46.67
N MET A 20 55.87 18.40 46.10
CA MET A 20 54.74 18.50 45.16
C MET A 20 54.96 17.70 43.86
N THR A 21 56.21 17.58 43.38
CA THR A 21 56.53 16.68 42.26
C THR A 21 56.48 15.21 42.65
N GLN A 22 56.83 14.86 43.89
CA GLN A 22 56.77 13.50 44.41
C GLN A 22 55.32 13.05 44.61
N ASP A 23 54.44 13.90 45.13
CA ASP A 23 53.00 13.62 45.28
C ASP A 23 52.34 13.36 43.91
N LYS A 24 52.70 14.14 42.89
CA LYS A 24 52.23 13.90 41.52
C LYS A 24 52.77 12.59 40.93
N ALA A 25 54.03 12.24 41.20
CA ALA A 25 54.61 10.98 40.75
C ALA A 25 53.89 9.78 41.39
N GLN A 26 53.62 9.83 42.70
CA GLN A 26 52.83 8.83 43.41
C GLN A 26 51.40 8.73 42.86
N ALA A 27 50.76 9.86 42.56
CA ALA A 27 49.45 9.86 41.93
C ALA A 27 49.45 9.19 40.54
N TYR A 28 50.47 9.44 39.71
CA TYR A 28 50.60 8.77 38.42
C TYR A 28 50.88 7.26 38.54
N GLU A 29 51.66 6.84 39.54
CA GLU A 29 51.88 5.43 39.86
C GLU A 29 50.56 4.74 40.27
N LEU A 30 49.78 5.36 41.15
CA LEU A 30 48.47 4.87 41.55
C LEU A 30 47.49 4.81 40.36
N VAL A 31 47.50 5.80 39.47
CA VAL A 31 46.70 5.77 38.23
C VAL A 31 47.16 4.65 37.30
N GLY A 32 48.47 4.41 37.20
CA GLY A 32 49.02 3.28 36.46
C GLY A 32 48.56 1.94 37.02
N MET A 33 48.58 1.80 38.35
CA MET A 33 48.10 0.62 39.05
C MET A 33 46.58 0.40 38.84
N LEU A 34 45.77 1.47 38.92
CA LEU A 34 44.34 1.39 38.62
C LEU A 34 44.08 0.95 37.17
N LYS A 35 44.84 1.47 36.20
CA LYS A 35 44.75 1.04 34.80
C LYS A 35 45.15 -0.42 34.62
N ALA A 36 46.17 -0.88 35.34
CA ALA A 36 46.60 -2.27 35.31
C ALA A 36 45.52 -3.21 35.88
N PHE A 37 44.93 -2.87 37.03
CA PHE A 37 43.85 -3.66 37.62
C PHE A 37 42.58 -3.67 36.76
N ASP A 38 42.20 -2.54 36.15
CA ASP A 38 41.09 -2.47 35.20
C ASP A 38 41.35 -3.36 33.97
N PHE A 39 42.58 -3.38 33.46
CA PHE A 39 42.98 -4.27 32.37
C PHE A 39 42.90 -5.76 32.78
N THR A 40 43.41 -6.12 33.96
CA THR A 40 43.28 -7.49 34.48
C THR A 40 41.82 -7.89 34.63
N GLN A 41 40.97 -6.98 35.14
CA GLN A 41 39.54 -7.23 35.24
C GLN A 41 38.93 -7.53 33.86
N LYS A 42 39.27 -6.75 32.83
CA LYS A 42 38.81 -6.97 31.45
C LYS A 42 39.18 -8.33 30.90
N LEU A 43 40.39 -8.83 31.16
CA LEU A 43 40.83 -10.15 30.70
C LEU A 43 40.06 -11.31 31.37
N VAL A 44 39.70 -11.16 32.64
CA VAL A 44 39.01 -12.23 33.40
C VAL A 44 37.49 -12.17 33.21
N THR A 45 36.97 -11.15 32.49
CA THR A 45 35.52 -10.94 32.32
C THR A 45 34.79 -12.17 31.78
N VAL A 46 35.27 -12.84 30.75
CA VAL A 46 34.58 -14.02 30.18
C VAL A 46 34.42 -15.14 31.19
N THR A 47 35.47 -15.45 31.95
CA THR A 47 35.40 -16.48 32.99
C THR A 47 34.38 -16.10 34.07
N THR A 48 34.38 -14.85 34.54
CA THR A 48 33.39 -14.38 35.51
C THR A 48 31.96 -14.45 34.98
N LEU A 49 31.73 -14.04 33.73
CA LEU A 49 30.43 -14.08 33.09
C LEU A 49 29.91 -15.52 32.94
N LYS A 50 30.79 -16.47 32.57
CA LYS A 50 30.43 -17.89 32.49
C LYS A 50 30.01 -18.46 33.85
N THR A 51 30.79 -18.20 34.89
CA THR A 51 30.44 -18.64 36.25
C THR A 51 29.12 -18.03 36.72
N ILE A 52 28.90 -16.74 36.45
CA ILE A 52 27.63 -16.07 36.75
C ILE A 52 26.46 -16.70 35.97
N ASN A 53 26.67 -17.02 34.67
CA ASN A 53 25.66 -17.68 33.84
C ASN A 53 25.32 -19.08 34.36
N GLU A 54 26.32 -19.86 34.76
CA GLU A 54 26.12 -21.19 35.34
C GLU A 54 25.32 -21.12 36.65
N ILE A 55 25.66 -20.17 37.54
CA ILE A 55 24.90 -19.92 38.77
C ILE A 55 23.47 -19.47 38.45
N LYS A 56 23.29 -18.63 37.43
CA LYS A 56 21.97 -18.17 36.96
C LYS A 56 21.10 -19.33 36.47
N GLN A 57 21.66 -20.21 35.64
CA GLN A 57 20.96 -21.36 35.05
C GLN A 57 20.65 -22.44 36.08
N SER A 58 21.61 -22.76 36.95
CA SER A 58 21.45 -23.74 38.03
C SER A 58 20.55 -23.27 39.17
N LYS A 59 20.26 -21.96 39.25
CA LYS A 59 19.53 -21.29 40.35
C LYS A 59 20.18 -21.49 41.72
N GLN A 60 21.47 -21.84 41.76
CA GLN A 60 22.24 -22.03 42.99
C GLN A 60 22.38 -20.74 43.83
N TYR A 61 22.08 -19.57 43.24
CA TYR A 61 22.04 -18.31 43.96
C TYR A 61 20.96 -18.26 45.06
N LYS A 62 19.90 -19.07 44.98
CA LYS A 62 18.78 -19.00 45.93
C LYS A 62 19.17 -19.59 47.28
N GLY A 63 19.01 -18.80 48.34
CA GLY A 63 19.31 -19.21 49.71
C GLY A 63 20.78 -19.08 50.10
N LEU A 64 21.62 -18.45 49.25
CA LEU A 64 22.96 -18.05 49.64
C LEU A 64 22.91 -16.85 50.58
N GLU A 65 23.71 -16.89 51.63
CA GLU A 65 23.97 -15.74 52.50
C GLU A 65 25.27 -15.09 52.02
N LEU A 66 25.13 -13.91 51.41
CA LEU A 66 26.27 -13.15 50.87
C LEU A 66 26.47 -11.86 51.66
N LEU A 67 27.72 -11.49 51.80
CA LEU A 67 28.13 -10.23 52.39
C LEU A 67 27.99 -9.13 51.34
N ASN A 68 27.08 -8.19 51.58
CA ASN A 68 26.84 -7.08 50.66
C ASN A 68 27.96 -6.03 50.79
N ARG A 69 28.00 -5.06 49.87
CA ARG A 69 29.01 -3.99 49.81
C ARG A 69 29.14 -3.18 51.10
N ASP A 70 28.06 -3.12 51.89
CA ASP A 70 27.97 -2.39 53.16
C ASP A 70 28.37 -3.23 54.39
N GLY A 71 28.77 -4.49 54.21
CA GLY A 71 29.19 -5.37 55.31
C GLY A 71 28.07 -6.21 55.94
N GLU A 72 26.85 -6.15 55.41
CA GLU A 72 25.68 -6.86 55.94
C GLU A 72 25.48 -8.24 55.27
N LEU A 73 25.04 -9.23 56.05
CA LEU A 73 24.65 -10.55 55.55
C LEU A 73 23.24 -10.47 54.95
N VAL A 74 23.16 -10.66 53.63
CA VAL A 74 21.91 -10.64 52.87
C VAL A 74 21.62 -12.03 52.32
N THR A 75 20.43 -12.55 52.60
CA THR A 75 19.93 -13.79 51.98
C THR A 75 19.44 -13.51 50.57
N VAL A 76 20.06 -14.15 49.59
CA VAL A 76 19.77 -13.97 48.17
C VAL A 76 18.52 -14.77 47.78
N THR A 77 17.48 -14.09 47.30
CA THR A 77 16.24 -14.73 46.83
C THR A 77 16.07 -14.64 45.31
N SER A 78 16.61 -13.59 44.70
CA SER A 78 16.58 -13.34 43.27
C SER A 78 17.99 -13.21 42.68
N PHE A 79 18.10 -13.43 41.37
CA PHE A 79 19.37 -13.20 40.66
C PHE A 79 19.80 -11.73 40.71
N LYS A 80 18.85 -10.80 40.85
CA LYS A 80 19.16 -9.38 41.03
C LYS A 80 19.85 -9.13 42.36
N ASP A 81 19.38 -9.75 43.43
CA ASP A 81 19.99 -9.63 44.77
C ASP A 81 21.40 -10.23 44.76
N PHE A 82 21.59 -11.36 44.07
CA PHE A 82 22.89 -11.99 43.88
C PHE A 82 23.91 -11.05 43.23
N CYS A 83 23.56 -10.47 42.07
CA CYS A 83 24.44 -9.54 41.37
C CYS A 83 24.73 -8.30 42.21
N THR A 84 23.71 -7.74 42.86
CA THR A 84 23.84 -6.52 43.67
C THR A 84 24.75 -6.76 44.88
N ALA A 85 24.60 -7.91 45.56
CA ALA A 85 25.46 -8.31 46.68
C ALA A 85 26.94 -8.42 46.30
N LEU A 86 27.21 -8.93 45.10
CA LEU A 86 28.57 -9.04 44.55
C LEU A 86 29.09 -7.73 43.91
N GLY A 87 28.29 -6.65 43.93
CA GLY A 87 28.67 -5.35 43.37
C GLY A 87 28.57 -5.26 41.84
N PHE A 88 27.87 -6.19 41.19
CA PHE A 88 27.61 -6.16 39.76
C PHE A 88 26.25 -5.53 39.42
N SER A 89 26.19 -4.85 38.28
CA SER A 89 24.91 -4.46 37.67
C SER A 89 24.33 -5.63 36.88
N VAL A 90 23.08 -6.02 37.20
CA VAL A 90 22.34 -7.05 36.45
C VAL A 90 22.21 -6.68 34.98
N GLU A 91 21.91 -5.41 34.69
CA GLU A 91 21.75 -4.92 33.32
C GLU A 91 23.04 -5.06 32.53
N LYS A 92 24.18 -4.79 33.18
CA LYS A 92 25.50 -4.97 32.57
C LYS A 92 25.78 -6.45 32.32
N ILE A 93 25.56 -7.32 33.32
CA ILE A 93 25.74 -8.76 33.18
C ILE A 93 24.88 -9.32 32.05
N ASP A 94 23.60 -8.97 32.00
CA ASP A 94 22.69 -9.49 30.98
C ASP A 94 23.11 -9.03 29.58
N ALA A 95 23.58 -7.79 29.44
CA ALA A 95 24.05 -7.29 28.17
C ALA A 95 25.41 -7.89 27.76
N ASP A 96 26.30 -8.18 28.72
CA ASP A 96 27.58 -8.87 28.50
C ASP A 96 27.35 -10.34 28.13
N LEU A 97 26.41 -11.02 28.79
CA LEU A 97 25.98 -12.38 28.42
C LEU A 97 25.36 -12.42 27.03
N LEU A 98 24.56 -11.41 26.69
CA LEU A 98 24.00 -11.29 25.35
C LEU A 98 25.12 -11.11 24.31
N ASN A 99 26.12 -10.26 24.58
CA ASN A 99 27.30 -10.14 23.72
C ASN A 99 28.04 -11.47 23.55
N LEU A 100 28.35 -12.15 24.66
CA LEU A 100 29.05 -13.43 24.66
C LEU A 100 28.30 -14.47 23.83
N ASN A 101 26.98 -14.59 24.03
CA ASN A 101 26.15 -15.57 23.30
C ASN A 101 26.00 -15.23 21.81
N THR A 102 26.08 -13.95 21.41
CA THR A 102 25.82 -13.52 20.03
C THR A 102 27.07 -13.34 19.18
N LEU A 103 28.21 -13.07 19.81
CA LEU A 103 29.48 -12.77 19.14
C LEU A 103 30.53 -13.87 19.35
N GLY A 104 30.31 -14.75 20.34
CA GLY A 104 31.26 -15.78 20.72
C GLY A 104 32.25 -15.31 21.78
N GLU A 105 32.94 -16.27 22.37
CA GLU A 105 33.85 -16.05 23.49
C GLU A 105 35.15 -15.38 23.04
N GLU A 106 35.78 -15.93 21.99
CA GLU A 106 37.06 -15.44 21.47
C GLU A 106 36.97 -13.97 21.05
N PHE A 107 35.95 -13.61 20.28
CA PHE A 107 35.74 -12.23 19.85
C PHE A 107 35.37 -11.31 21.02
N PHE A 108 34.63 -11.79 22.02
CA PHE A 108 34.34 -10.95 23.18
C PHE A 108 35.62 -10.63 23.96
N GLU A 109 36.54 -11.59 24.15
CA GLU A 109 37.84 -11.33 24.78
C GLU A 109 38.70 -10.35 23.98
N THR A 110 38.79 -10.53 22.65
CA THR A 110 39.52 -9.58 21.80
C THR A 110 38.88 -8.19 21.85
N SER A 111 37.55 -8.10 21.89
CA SER A 111 36.83 -6.83 22.00
C SER A 111 37.13 -6.11 23.32
N GLN A 112 37.24 -6.84 24.44
CA GLN A 112 37.60 -6.27 25.74
C GLN A 112 39.07 -5.85 25.78
N ARG A 113 39.97 -6.63 25.17
CA ARG A 113 41.40 -6.33 25.05
C ARG A 113 41.65 -5.06 24.24
N LEU A 114 40.98 -4.93 23.10
CA LEU A 114 41.04 -3.75 22.23
C LEU A 114 40.25 -2.56 22.82
N GLY A 115 39.38 -2.82 23.80
CA GLY A 115 38.56 -1.80 24.44
C GLY A 115 37.49 -1.23 23.50
N LEU A 116 36.82 -2.11 22.74
CA LEU A 116 35.62 -1.75 21.99
C LEU A 116 34.50 -1.35 22.95
N GLY A 117 33.83 -0.25 22.62
CA GLY A 117 32.72 0.25 23.41
C GLY A 117 31.43 -0.55 23.20
N TYR A 118 30.52 -0.45 24.16
CA TYR A 118 29.19 -1.07 24.09
C TYR A 118 28.35 -0.65 22.88
N ARG A 119 28.60 0.56 22.35
CA ARG A 119 27.96 1.09 21.13
C ARG A 119 28.30 0.24 19.92
N GLU A 120 29.56 -0.10 19.75
CA GLU A 120 30.06 -0.87 18.60
C GLU A 120 29.58 -2.32 18.70
N MET A 121 29.62 -2.91 19.89
CA MET A 121 29.05 -4.24 20.14
C MET A 121 27.56 -4.28 19.83
N ARG A 122 26.80 -3.23 20.17
CA ARG A 122 25.38 -3.13 19.81
C ARG A 122 25.17 -3.06 18.30
N LYS A 123 25.98 -2.28 17.57
CA LYS A 123 25.94 -2.20 16.11
C LYS A 123 26.24 -3.58 15.50
N LEU A 124 27.26 -4.27 15.98
CA LEU A 124 27.68 -5.58 15.50
C LEU A 124 26.56 -6.63 15.63
N ARG A 125 25.81 -6.59 16.74
CA ARG A 125 24.63 -7.45 16.94
C ARG A 125 23.44 -7.14 16.05
N GLN A 126 23.37 -5.94 15.46
CA GLN A 126 22.30 -5.55 14.54
C GLN A 126 22.62 -5.91 13.09
N LEU A 127 23.89 -6.21 12.79
CA LEU A 127 24.32 -6.67 11.48
C LEU A 127 23.73 -8.05 11.15
N PRO A 128 23.53 -8.36 9.86
CA PRO A 128 23.23 -9.70 9.39
C PRO A 128 24.31 -10.70 9.83
N GLU A 129 23.93 -11.97 9.86
CA GLU A 129 24.81 -13.05 10.32
C GLU A 129 26.10 -13.12 9.49
N GLU A 130 26.01 -13.04 8.15
CA GLU A 130 27.17 -13.08 7.25
C GLU A 130 28.20 -11.95 7.50
N ALA A 131 27.73 -10.71 7.62
CA ALA A 131 28.61 -9.56 7.88
C ALA A 131 29.19 -9.61 9.30
N ARG A 132 28.45 -10.20 10.24
CA ARG A 132 28.91 -10.39 11.61
C ARG A 132 30.00 -11.44 11.71
N THR A 133 29.82 -12.58 11.06
CA THR A 133 30.83 -13.66 11.05
C THR A 133 32.13 -13.21 10.40
N GLU A 134 32.05 -12.43 9.32
CA GLU A 134 33.24 -11.87 8.67
C GLU A 134 34.06 -10.96 9.61
N ILE A 135 33.40 -10.22 10.50
CA ILE A 135 34.09 -9.42 11.52
C ILE A 135 34.58 -10.32 12.65
N VAL A 136 33.77 -11.27 13.13
CA VAL A 136 34.12 -12.12 14.28
C VAL A 136 35.31 -13.03 14.00
N GLU A 137 35.43 -13.58 12.79
CA GLU A 137 36.50 -14.51 12.39
C GLU A 137 37.79 -13.82 11.94
N ALA A 138 37.78 -12.51 11.75
CA ALA A 138 38.97 -11.78 11.38
C ALA A 138 39.97 -11.71 12.55
N ASP A 139 41.25 -11.82 12.22
CA ASP A 139 42.32 -11.79 13.22
C ASP A 139 42.67 -10.33 13.57
N TYR A 140 42.56 -9.98 14.86
CA TYR A 140 42.81 -8.64 15.41
C TYR A 140 43.90 -8.67 16.47
N SER A 141 45.05 -9.18 16.08
CA SER A 141 46.22 -9.32 16.94
C SER A 141 47.00 -8.00 17.12
N GLU A 142 46.80 -7.00 16.26
CA GLU A 142 47.51 -5.72 16.28
C GLU A 142 46.66 -4.57 16.85
N ALA A 143 47.29 -3.55 17.44
CA ALA A 143 46.59 -2.45 18.10
C ALA A 143 45.99 -1.43 17.11
N THR A 144 46.54 -1.35 15.90
CA THR A 144 46.00 -0.56 14.77
C THR A 144 44.62 -1.05 14.34
N ASP A 145 44.32 -2.32 14.59
CA ASP A 145 43.09 -2.96 14.16
C ASP A 145 41.83 -2.42 14.86
N LYS A 146 41.98 -1.71 16.00
CA LYS A 146 40.84 -1.15 16.73
C LYS A 146 40.09 -0.10 15.91
N GLU A 147 40.82 0.84 15.31
CA GLU A 147 40.20 1.92 14.53
C GLU A 147 39.61 1.37 13.23
N ASP A 148 40.35 0.50 12.55
CA ASP A 148 39.93 -0.20 11.34
C ASP A 148 38.66 -1.04 11.58
N LEU A 149 38.58 -1.72 12.74
CA LEU A 149 37.40 -2.43 13.20
C LEU A 149 36.18 -1.53 13.33
N ILE A 150 36.35 -0.38 13.97
CA ILE A 150 35.27 0.58 14.19
C ILE A 150 34.78 1.12 12.84
N GLU A 151 35.70 1.47 11.93
CA GLU A 151 35.36 1.92 10.58
C GLU A 151 34.59 0.84 9.81
N LYS A 152 35.07 -0.41 9.82
CA LYS A 152 34.40 -1.54 9.14
C LYS A 152 32.99 -1.78 9.70
N ILE A 153 32.81 -1.70 11.02
CA ILE A 153 31.49 -1.79 11.66
C ILE A 153 30.59 -0.64 11.18
N GLU A 154 31.10 0.59 11.16
CA GLU A 154 30.33 1.76 10.72
C GLU A 154 29.90 1.64 9.26
N ASP A 155 30.82 1.27 8.37
CA ASP A 155 30.55 1.07 6.96
C ASP A 155 29.49 -0.01 6.70
N LEU A 156 29.63 -1.17 7.35
CA LEU A 156 28.67 -2.26 7.21
C LEU A 156 27.31 -1.87 7.78
N THR A 157 27.27 -1.20 8.94
CA THR A 157 25.99 -0.74 9.51
C THR A 157 25.29 0.27 8.61
N ALA A 158 26.03 1.18 7.98
CA ALA A 158 25.48 2.15 7.04
C ALA A 158 24.95 1.47 5.77
N LYS A 159 25.68 0.48 5.23
CA LYS A 159 25.22 -0.33 4.09
C LYS A 159 23.94 -1.09 4.42
N HIS A 160 23.90 -1.79 5.55
CA HIS A 160 22.72 -2.55 5.95
C HIS A 160 21.52 -1.68 6.29
N ALA A 161 21.72 -0.49 6.87
CA ALA A 161 20.63 0.46 7.07
C ALA A 161 19.98 0.85 5.73
N LYS A 162 20.80 1.17 4.72
CA LYS A 162 20.32 1.49 3.36
C LYS A 162 19.61 0.31 2.70
N GLU A 163 20.19 -0.89 2.79
CA GLU A 163 19.58 -2.11 2.24
C GLU A 163 18.23 -2.42 2.90
N LYS A 164 18.15 -2.29 4.22
CA LYS A 164 16.92 -2.51 4.97
C LYS A 164 15.84 -1.51 4.59
N GLU A 165 16.17 -0.24 4.45
CA GLU A 165 15.24 0.78 3.97
C GLU A 165 14.78 0.51 2.54
N ALA A 166 15.70 0.13 1.65
CA ALA A 166 15.38 -0.23 0.27
C ALA A 166 14.45 -1.45 0.19
N LEU A 167 14.71 -2.49 0.98
CA LEU A 167 13.87 -3.69 1.06
C LEU A 167 12.49 -3.37 1.65
N GLN A 168 12.42 -2.54 2.70
CA GLN A 168 11.14 -2.10 3.25
C GLN A 168 10.33 -1.27 2.25
N ALA A 169 10.99 -0.40 1.49
CA ALA A 169 10.35 0.38 0.43
C ALA A 169 9.84 -0.54 -0.69
N GLN A 170 10.62 -1.54 -1.11
CA GLN A 170 10.19 -2.53 -2.10
C GLN A 170 9.01 -3.37 -1.59
N LEU A 171 9.02 -3.77 -0.32
CA LEU A 171 7.94 -4.54 0.28
C LEU A 171 6.65 -3.73 0.34
N LYS A 172 6.72 -2.45 0.73
CA LYS A 172 5.57 -1.54 0.69
C LYS A 172 5.02 -1.39 -0.72
N ARG A 173 5.87 -1.10 -1.71
CA ARG A 173 5.45 -1.01 -3.12
C ARG A 173 4.76 -2.29 -3.61
N LYS A 174 5.35 -3.46 -3.34
CA LYS A 174 4.73 -4.73 -3.70
C LYS A 174 3.39 -4.94 -3.00
N SER A 175 3.28 -4.59 -1.71
CA SER A 175 2.02 -4.67 -0.97
C SER A 175 0.93 -3.81 -1.62
N ASP A 176 1.27 -2.56 -1.94
CA ASP A 176 0.34 -1.62 -2.58
C ASP A 176 -0.07 -2.12 -3.98
N ASP A 177 0.88 -2.67 -4.76
CA ASP A 177 0.61 -3.28 -6.06
C ASP A 177 -0.31 -4.50 -5.95
N TYR A 178 -0.12 -5.35 -4.93
CA TYR A 178 -0.98 -6.50 -4.66
C TYR A 178 -2.40 -6.07 -4.28
N GLU A 179 -2.55 -5.06 -3.44
CA GLU A 179 -3.86 -4.51 -3.07
C GLU A 179 -4.59 -3.91 -4.28
N ALA A 180 -3.87 -3.16 -5.13
CA ALA A 180 -4.42 -2.62 -6.36
C ALA A 180 -4.86 -3.74 -7.32
N GLN A 181 -4.04 -4.78 -7.50
CA GLN A 181 -4.40 -5.95 -8.30
C GLN A 181 -5.61 -6.70 -7.74
N ALA A 182 -5.71 -6.87 -6.42
CA ALA A 182 -6.85 -7.52 -5.78
C ALA A 182 -8.17 -6.76 -6.04
N LYS A 183 -8.15 -5.42 -5.97
CA LYS A 183 -9.33 -4.58 -6.29
C LYS A 183 -9.73 -4.70 -7.77
N VAL A 184 -8.75 -4.69 -8.68
CA VAL A 184 -9.02 -4.87 -10.13
C VAL A 184 -9.57 -6.27 -10.41
N LEU A 185 -9.06 -7.30 -9.74
CA LEU A 185 -9.59 -8.66 -9.89
C LEU A 185 -11.02 -8.78 -9.36
N ALA A 186 -11.33 -8.18 -8.21
CA ALA A 186 -12.68 -8.17 -7.66
C ALA A 186 -13.68 -7.50 -8.61
N THR A 187 -13.38 -6.29 -9.09
CA THR A 187 -14.23 -5.57 -10.05
C THR A 187 -14.40 -6.31 -11.37
N LYS A 188 -13.35 -6.97 -11.88
CA LYS A 188 -13.46 -7.84 -13.06
C LYS A 188 -14.36 -9.03 -12.81
N ASN A 189 -14.23 -9.69 -11.66
CA ASN A 189 -15.03 -10.85 -11.31
C ASN A 189 -16.52 -10.50 -11.18
N GLU A 190 -16.84 -9.37 -10.56
CA GLU A 190 -18.21 -8.83 -10.50
C GLU A 190 -18.79 -8.60 -11.89
N ARG A 191 -18.01 -7.98 -12.80
CA ARG A 191 -18.44 -7.75 -14.18
C ARG A 191 -18.63 -9.06 -14.95
N ILE A 192 -17.76 -10.04 -14.77
CA ILE A 192 -17.90 -11.37 -15.38
C ILE A 192 -19.19 -12.03 -14.90
N ASN A 193 -19.42 -12.08 -13.58
CA ASN A 193 -20.65 -12.65 -13.02
C ASN A 193 -21.91 -11.94 -13.53
N HIS A 194 -21.88 -10.61 -13.66
CA HIS A 194 -22.99 -9.85 -14.23
C HIS A 194 -23.26 -10.22 -15.70
N LEU A 195 -22.21 -10.29 -16.52
CA LEU A 195 -22.34 -10.66 -17.93
C LEU A 195 -22.81 -12.12 -18.09
N ASP A 196 -22.32 -13.05 -17.27
CA ASP A 196 -22.75 -14.44 -17.29
C ASP A 196 -24.24 -14.58 -16.92
N LEU A 197 -24.72 -13.79 -15.96
CA LEU A 197 -26.15 -13.74 -15.62
C LEU A 197 -26.99 -13.15 -16.77
N GLU A 198 -26.52 -12.10 -17.43
CA GLU A 198 -27.21 -11.51 -18.58
C GLU A 198 -27.25 -12.48 -19.77
N LEU A 199 -26.13 -13.15 -20.06
CA LEU A 199 -26.06 -14.17 -21.10
C LEU A 199 -27.01 -15.32 -20.78
N ALA A 200 -27.01 -15.86 -19.56
CA ALA A 200 -27.92 -16.91 -19.15
C ALA A 200 -29.40 -16.51 -19.27
N LYS A 201 -29.75 -15.26 -18.93
CA LYS A 201 -31.10 -14.71 -19.11
C LYS A 201 -31.48 -14.61 -20.59
N LYS A 202 -30.58 -14.09 -21.43
CA LYS A 202 -30.81 -13.96 -22.87
C LYS A 202 -30.93 -15.33 -23.55
N THR A 203 -30.06 -16.30 -23.20
CA THR A 203 -30.14 -17.67 -23.72
C THR A 203 -31.47 -18.33 -23.36
N LYS A 204 -31.91 -18.23 -22.11
CA LYS A 204 -33.23 -18.74 -21.70
C LYS A 204 -34.39 -18.06 -22.43
N ALA A 205 -34.31 -16.74 -22.64
CA ALA A 205 -35.32 -16.01 -23.40
C ALA A 205 -35.39 -16.47 -24.87
N ILE A 206 -34.24 -16.77 -25.49
CA ILE A 206 -34.17 -17.27 -26.87
C ILE A 206 -34.77 -18.69 -26.98
N GLU A 207 -34.45 -19.58 -26.03
CA GLU A 207 -34.94 -20.96 -26.00
C GLU A 207 -36.45 -21.08 -25.75
N THR A 208 -37.04 -20.15 -25.00
CA THR A 208 -38.45 -20.22 -24.57
C THR A 208 -39.44 -19.49 -25.46
N GLN A 209 -38.99 -18.67 -26.42
CA GLN A 209 -39.89 -17.91 -27.30
C GLN A 209 -40.42 -18.73 -28.49
N THR A 210 -41.73 -18.64 -28.75
CA THR A 210 -42.37 -19.12 -29.98
C THR A 210 -42.00 -18.24 -31.19
N PRO A 211 -42.19 -18.71 -32.45
CA PRO A 211 -41.86 -17.92 -33.64
C PRO A 211 -42.50 -16.53 -33.69
N GLU A 212 -43.76 -16.36 -33.26
CA GLU A 212 -44.40 -15.04 -33.20
C GLU A 212 -43.76 -14.13 -32.13
N GLN A 213 -43.38 -14.68 -30.96
CA GLN A 213 -42.74 -13.91 -29.89
C GLN A 213 -41.34 -13.44 -30.28
N ARG A 214 -40.57 -14.27 -31.01
CA ARG A 214 -39.28 -13.87 -31.58
C ARG A 214 -39.44 -12.74 -32.58
N GLY A 215 -40.50 -12.79 -33.41
CA GLY A 215 -40.83 -11.70 -34.33
C GLY A 215 -41.16 -10.38 -33.61
N GLY A 216 -41.86 -10.44 -32.48
CA GLY A 216 -42.12 -9.28 -31.61
C GLY A 216 -40.85 -8.65 -31.05
N VAL A 217 -39.95 -9.46 -30.48
CA VAL A 217 -38.66 -8.98 -29.93
C VAL A 217 -37.77 -8.40 -31.02
N LEU A 218 -37.69 -9.03 -32.19
CA LEU A 218 -36.91 -8.49 -33.32
C LEU A 218 -37.45 -7.14 -33.81
N ARG A 219 -38.78 -6.93 -33.78
CA ARG A 219 -39.38 -5.62 -34.09
C ARG A 219 -39.04 -4.58 -33.01
N GLU A 220 -39.09 -4.94 -31.74
CA GLU A 220 -38.69 -4.05 -30.64
C GLU A 220 -37.20 -3.67 -30.74
N GLU A 221 -36.32 -4.63 -31.03
CA GLU A 221 -34.89 -4.37 -31.25
C GLU A 221 -34.65 -3.47 -32.46
N ALA A 222 -35.31 -3.74 -33.58
CA ALA A 222 -35.24 -2.90 -34.78
C ALA A 222 -35.76 -1.47 -34.52
N ALA A 223 -36.88 -1.34 -33.80
CA ALA A 223 -37.44 -0.05 -33.41
C ALA A 223 -36.49 0.72 -32.47
N ALA A 224 -35.86 0.04 -31.50
CA ALA A 224 -34.91 0.65 -30.59
C ALA A 224 -33.64 1.13 -31.31
N ILE A 225 -33.14 0.37 -32.29
CA ILE A 225 -32.02 0.79 -33.13
C ILE A 225 -32.42 1.99 -34.00
N SER A 226 -33.59 1.95 -34.64
CA SER A 226 -34.13 3.05 -35.44
C SER A 226 -34.24 4.34 -34.63
N TYR A 227 -34.80 4.26 -33.41
CA TYR A 227 -34.89 5.41 -32.51
C TYR A 227 -33.52 6.02 -32.16
N LYS A 228 -32.50 5.19 -31.93
CA LYS A 228 -31.13 5.67 -31.68
C LYS A 228 -30.56 6.40 -32.89
N VAL A 229 -30.77 5.86 -34.10
CA VAL A 229 -30.32 6.51 -35.34
C VAL A 229 -31.04 7.84 -35.54
N GLU A 230 -32.36 7.88 -35.35
CA GLU A 230 -33.13 9.13 -35.43
C GLU A 230 -32.64 10.17 -34.41
N ALA A 231 -32.37 9.77 -33.17
CA ALA A 231 -31.85 10.66 -32.14
C ALA A 231 -30.46 11.23 -32.49
N VAL A 232 -29.58 10.42 -33.09
CA VAL A 232 -28.27 10.87 -33.56
C VAL A 232 -28.42 11.85 -34.72
N LEU A 233 -29.28 11.55 -35.71
CA LEU A 233 -29.50 12.41 -36.88
C LEU A 233 -30.15 13.74 -36.49
N ARG A 234 -31.21 13.73 -35.67
CA ARG A 234 -31.92 14.95 -35.24
C ARG A 234 -31.19 15.74 -34.17
N GLY A 235 -30.35 15.09 -33.37
CA GLY A 235 -29.59 15.74 -32.30
C GLY A 235 -28.19 16.12 -32.75
N GLN A 236 -27.30 15.12 -32.82
CA GLN A 236 -25.86 15.33 -33.00
C GLN A 236 -25.52 15.88 -34.39
N VAL A 237 -26.12 15.33 -35.46
CA VAL A 237 -25.85 15.78 -36.83
C VAL A 237 -26.44 17.17 -37.07
N PHE A 238 -27.66 17.42 -36.59
CA PHE A 238 -28.29 18.74 -36.68
C PHE A 238 -27.45 19.83 -35.99
N GLN A 239 -26.99 19.58 -34.75
CA GLN A 239 -26.11 20.50 -34.02
C GLN A 239 -24.77 20.72 -34.74
N ALA A 240 -24.20 19.67 -35.35
CA ALA A 240 -22.97 19.79 -36.12
C ALA A 240 -23.16 20.70 -37.35
N PHE A 241 -24.30 20.61 -38.04
CA PHE A 241 -24.62 21.47 -39.18
C PHE A 241 -24.92 22.91 -38.76
N GLU A 242 -25.56 23.14 -37.60
CA GLU A 242 -25.70 24.49 -37.03
C GLU A 242 -24.32 25.11 -36.72
N ALA A 243 -23.41 24.34 -36.12
CA ALA A 243 -22.05 24.81 -35.83
C ALA A 243 -21.25 25.15 -37.10
N LEU A 244 -21.39 24.33 -38.15
CA LEU A 244 -20.78 24.62 -39.46
C LEU A 244 -21.37 25.87 -40.11
N THR A 245 -22.68 26.08 -39.99
CA THR A 245 -23.36 27.28 -40.50
C THR A 245 -22.90 28.54 -39.77
N ALA A 246 -22.81 28.50 -38.44
CA ALA A 246 -22.27 29.60 -37.63
C ALA A 246 -20.80 29.90 -37.98
N HIS A 247 -19.99 28.88 -38.27
CA HIS A 247 -18.62 29.07 -38.74
C HIS A 247 -18.57 29.71 -40.13
N THR A 248 -19.47 29.33 -41.04
CA THR A 248 -19.61 29.97 -42.35
C THR A 248 -19.95 31.45 -42.23
N GLU A 249 -20.84 31.82 -41.31
CA GLU A 249 -21.19 33.23 -41.03
C GLU A 249 -20.01 34.03 -40.44
N ALA A 250 -19.21 33.42 -39.57
CA ALA A 250 -18.09 34.08 -38.92
C ALA A 250 -16.85 34.25 -39.80
N THR A 251 -16.59 33.32 -40.72
CA THR A 251 -15.32 33.23 -41.49
C THR A 251 -15.49 33.43 -42.99
N GLY A 252 -16.73 33.41 -43.50
CA GLY A 252 -17.04 33.50 -44.93
C GLY A 252 -16.73 32.23 -45.73
N ILE A 253 -16.29 31.14 -45.09
CA ILE A 253 -16.00 29.85 -45.74
C ILE A 253 -17.31 29.05 -45.87
N ASP A 254 -17.73 28.72 -47.09
CA ASP A 254 -18.96 27.99 -47.35
C ASP A 254 -18.79 26.47 -47.13
N HIS A 255 -19.55 25.91 -46.18
CA HIS A 255 -19.57 24.49 -45.86
C HIS A 255 -20.77 23.74 -46.47
N LYS A 256 -21.61 24.40 -47.28
CA LYS A 256 -22.82 23.79 -47.86
C LYS A 256 -22.53 22.56 -48.71
N GLN A 257 -21.44 22.57 -49.48
CA GLN A 257 -21.06 21.41 -50.29
C GLN A 257 -20.78 20.17 -49.43
N PHE A 258 -20.07 20.34 -48.31
CA PHE A 258 -19.78 19.26 -47.37
C PHE A 258 -21.06 18.73 -46.71
N MET A 259 -21.93 19.63 -46.22
CA MET A 259 -23.21 19.24 -45.62
C MET A 259 -24.10 18.47 -46.62
N SER A 260 -24.13 18.91 -47.89
CA SER A 260 -24.88 18.21 -48.94
C SER A 260 -24.32 16.82 -49.27
N GLY A 261 -22.99 16.64 -49.18
CA GLY A 261 -22.35 15.33 -49.36
C GLY A 261 -22.74 14.34 -48.26
N VAL A 262 -22.72 14.78 -47.00
CA VAL A 262 -23.14 13.94 -45.84
C VAL A 262 -24.60 13.52 -45.96
N LEU A 263 -25.50 14.42 -46.42
CA LEU A 263 -26.90 14.06 -46.66
C LEU A 263 -27.07 13.06 -47.81
N ALA A 264 -26.28 13.20 -48.88
CA ALA A 264 -26.29 12.25 -49.99
C ALA A 264 -25.83 10.85 -49.56
N GLU A 265 -24.85 10.75 -48.66
CA GLU A 265 -24.42 9.47 -48.09
C GLU A 265 -25.53 8.80 -47.27
N TYR A 266 -26.27 9.56 -46.45
CA TYR A 266 -27.43 9.00 -45.73
C TYR A 266 -28.52 8.50 -46.68
N GLN A 267 -28.80 9.24 -47.77
CA GLN A 267 -29.76 8.82 -48.78
C GLN A 267 -29.31 7.55 -49.53
N LEU A 268 -28.01 7.39 -49.77
CA LEU A 268 -27.46 6.18 -50.37
C LEU A 268 -27.69 4.97 -49.46
N ILE A 269 -27.36 5.08 -48.17
CA ILE A 269 -27.58 4.00 -47.19
C ILE A 269 -29.07 3.61 -47.12
N LEU A 270 -29.98 4.59 -47.15
CA LEU A 270 -31.41 4.32 -47.17
C LEU A 270 -31.85 3.61 -48.46
N SER A 271 -31.29 3.99 -49.61
CA SER A 271 -31.56 3.32 -50.90
C SER A 271 -31.04 1.88 -50.92
N GLU A 272 -29.84 1.62 -50.39
CA GLU A 272 -29.28 0.28 -50.26
C GLU A 272 -30.13 -0.62 -49.36
N LEU A 273 -30.65 -0.08 -48.24
CA LEU A 273 -31.56 -0.81 -47.37
C LEU A 273 -32.87 -1.14 -48.10
N LYS A 274 -33.42 -0.20 -48.87
CA LYS A 274 -34.63 -0.44 -49.68
C LYS A 274 -34.42 -1.53 -50.71
N GLU A 275 -33.35 -1.46 -51.50
CA GLU A 275 -33.05 -2.45 -52.55
C GLU A 275 -32.79 -3.84 -51.95
N ARG A 276 -32.00 -3.92 -50.88
CA ARG A 276 -31.64 -5.19 -50.25
C ARG A 276 -32.84 -5.94 -49.65
N PHE A 277 -33.83 -5.21 -49.14
CA PHE A 277 -35.01 -5.78 -48.51
C PHE A 277 -36.27 -5.70 -49.37
N GLY A 278 -36.19 -5.15 -50.59
CA GLY A 278 -37.33 -5.00 -51.50
C GLY A 278 -38.44 -4.11 -50.93
N LEU A 279 -38.08 -3.01 -50.27
CA LEU A 279 -39.02 -2.13 -49.57
C LEU A 279 -39.43 -0.94 -50.43
N ASP A 280 -40.72 -0.62 -50.41
CA ASP A 280 -41.27 0.58 -51.04
C ASP A 280 -40.98 1.85 -50.24
N ASP A 281 -41.04 3.01 -50.92
CA ASP A 281 -40.87 4.33 -50.30
C ASP A 281 -41.93 4.64 -49.24
N THR A 282 -43.11 4.05 -49.41
CA THR A 282 -44.23 4.14 -48.48
C THR A 282 -44.76 2.73 -48.22
N PRO A 283 -45.13 2.38 -46.97
CA PRO A 283 -45.81 1.12 -46.71
C PRO A 283 -47.05 1.00 -47.59
N SER A 284 -47.12 -0.03 -48.44
CA SER A 284 -48.22 -0.22 -49.39
C SER A 284 -48.68 -1.69 -49.43
N GLY A 285 -49.95 -1.92 -49.81
CA GLY A 285 -50.53 -3.27 -49.94
C GLY A 285 -50.56 -4.08 -48.63
N GLU A 286 -50.06 -5.32 -48.66
CA GLU A 286 -50.05 -6.24 -47.52
C GLU A 286 -49.21 -5.74 -46.32
N ALA A 287 -48.30 -4.79 -46.52
CA ALA A 287 -47.48 -4.19 -45.46
C ALA A 287 -48.26 -3.19 -44.58
N LEU A 288 -49.43 -2.74 -45.02
CA LEU A 288 -50.33 -1.92 -44.21
C LEU A 288 -51.14 -2.83 -43.27
N PRO A 289 -51.41 -2.39 -42.02
CA PRO A 289 -52.43 -3.02 -41.18
C PRO A 289 -53.76 -3.12 -41.92
N GLU A 290 -54.54 -4.18 -41.66
CA GLU A 290 -55.78 -4.46 -42.42
C GLU A 290 -56.73 -3.25 -42.50
N TRP A 291 -56.87 -2.47 -41.42
CA TRP A 291 -57.71 -1.26 -41.37
C TRP A 291 -57.22 -0.08 -42.24
N ALA A 292 -55.98 -0.11 -42.71
CA ALA A 292 -55.34 0.96 -43.48
C ALA A 292 -55.22 0.61 -44.98
N ARG A 293 -55.72 -0.55 -45.42
CA ARG A 293 -55.68 -0.97 -46.82
C ARG A 293 -56.90 -0.44 -47.60
N GLU A 294 -56.71 -0.12 -48.88
CA GLU A 294 -57.77 0.40 -49.76
C GLU A 294 -58.91 -0.60 -50.00
N ASP A 295 -58.66 -1.89 -49.84
CA ASP A 295 -59.61 -2.99 -49.98
C ASP A 295 -60.24 -3.45 -48.66
N TYR A 296 -60.03 -2.69 -47.56
CA TYR A 296 -60.63 -2.99 -46.27
C TYR A 296 -62.15 -2.88 -46.32
N GLN A 297 -62.82 -4.02 -46.45
CA GLN A 297 -64.24 -4.19 -46.17
C GLN A 297 -64.39 -4.76 -44.76
N PRO A 298 -64.92 -3.99 -43.78
CA PRO A 298 -65.32 -4.56 -42.51
C PRO A 298 -66.46 -5.54 -42.79
N ASP A 299 -66.14 -6.82 -42.80
CA ASP A 299 -67.06 -7.86 -43.26
C ASP A 299 -68.25 -8.02 -42.29
N GLY A 300 -69.46 -7.98 -42.87
CA GLY A 300 -70.72 -8.27 -42.20
C GLY A 300 -71.65 -7.07 -42.20
N LYS A 301 -72.80 -7.19 -42.88
CA LYS A 301 -73.93 -6.26 -42.79
C LYS A 301 -74.06 -5.78 -41.34
N LEU A 302 -74.12 -4.46 -41.14
CA LEU A 302 -74.55 -3.89 -39.87
C LEU A 302 -75.79 -4.67 -39.45
N ASP A 303 -75.69 -5.38 -38.34
CA ASP A 303 -76.80 -6.16 -37.79
C ASP A 303 -78.00 -5.21 -37.69
N GLU A 304 -79.22 -5.67 -38.01
CA GLU A 304 -80.41 -4.79 -38.02
C GLU A 304 -80.59 -4.07 -36.67
N SER A 305 -80.01 -4.65 -35.60
CA SER A 305 -79.86 -4.06 -34.27
C SER A 305 -79.03 -2.76 -34.25
N VAL A 306 -77.90 -2.68 -34.96
CA VAL A 306 -77.03 -1.50 -34.99
C VAL A 306 -77.63 -0.40 -35.87
N THR A 307 -78.30 -0.76 -36.97
CA THR A 307 -79.06 0.21 -37.77
C THR A 307 -80.26 0.76 -36.99
N SER A 308 -80.93 -0.07 -36.16
CA SER A 308 -82.02 0.41 -35.30
C SER A 308 -81.54 1.35 -34.20
N ILE A 309 -80.34 1.14 -33.64
CA ILE A 309 -79.74 2.05 -32.65
C ILE A 309 -79.36 3.38 -33.30
N LEU A 310 -78.88 3.36 -34.55
CA LEU A 310 -78.59 4.60 -35.29
C LEU A 310 -79.87 5.37 -35.64
N ASP A 311 -80.95 4.70 -36.04
CA ASP A 311 -82.27 5.32 -36.26
C ASP A 311 -82.88 5.88 -34.95
N GLU A 312 -82.69 5.21 -33.81
CA GLU A 312 -83.16 5.65 -32.49
C GLU A 312 -82.38 6.89 -32.01
N ILE A 313 -81.07 6.94 -32.26
CA ILE A 313 -80.22 8.11 -32.00
C ILE A 313 -80.58 9.29 -32.91
N GLU A 314 -80.93 9.04 -34.18
CA GLU A 314 -81.41 10.09 -35.11
C GLU A 314 -82.80 10.61 -34.71
N HIS A 315 -83.68 9.75 -34.20
CA HIS A 315 -84.99 10.16 -33.65
C HIS A 315 -84.83 10.99 -32.36
N ASP A 316 -83.95 10.58 -31.45
CA ASP A 316 -83.67 11.32 -30.21
C ASP A 316 -83.01 12.69 -30.48
N ALA A 317 -82.15 12.78 -31.50
CA ALA A 317 -81.59 14.06 -31.95
C ALA A 317 -82.68 15.01 -32.50
N HIS A 318 -83.67 14.49 -33.23
CA HIS A 318 -84.78 15.29 -33.75
C HIS A 318 -85.81 15.68 -32.68
N ILE A 319 -85.97 14.90 -31.60
CA ILE A 319 -86.84 15.23 -30.46
C ILE A 319 -86.21 16.34 -29.60
N GLN A 320 -84.89 16.34 -29.42
CA GLN A 320 -84.19 17.40 -28.69
C GLN A 320 -84.22 18.75 -29.42
N ASP A 321 -84.22 18.76 -30.76
CA ASP A 321 -84.37 19.99 -31.54
C ASP A 321 -85.82 20.53 -31.54
N ALA A 322 -86.82 19.69 -31.26
CA ALA A 322 -88.23 20.09 -31.17
C ALA A 322 -88.65 20.62 -29.78
N GLU A 323 -87.99 20.20 -28.69
CA GLU A 323 -88.27 20.70 -27.32
C GLU A 323 -87.61 22.06 -26.99
N VAL A 324 -86.75 22.58 -27.86
CA VAL A 324 -86.11 23.91 -27.69
C VAL A 324 -86.89 25.03 -28.40
N VAL A 325 -87.96 24.70 -29.14
CA VAL A 325 -88.84 25.69 -29.78
C VAL A 325 -90.32 25.30 -29.58
N GLY A 326 -90.85 25.51 -28.38
CA GLY A 326 -92.29 25.32 -28.10
C GLY A 326 -92.66 25.30 -26.63
#